data_AF-A0A8T8HVE5-F1
#
_entry.id   AF-A0A8T8HVE5-F1
#
_cell.length_a   1.000
_cell.length_b   1.000
_cell.length_c   1.000
_cell.angle_alpha   90.00
_cell.angle_beta   90.00
_cell.angle_gamma   90.00
#
_symmetry.space_group_name_H-M   'P 1'
#
loop_
_entity.id
_entity.type
_entity.pdbx_description
1 polymer ?
#
loop_
_entity_poly.entity_id
_entity_poly.type
_entity_poly.pdbx_seq_one_letter_code
_entity_poly.pdbx_strand_id
1 'polypeptide(L)'
;PGGRVSREELLARSGLDPTALAELEQHGLIRPGAYDQDAVRIAATARALADHGLEPRHLRAFRSAADREVGLVEQAVLHRQREGRARGAAGKADEAVRELAALSVTLHTLLVKVGLRDIAGSRISPW
;
A
#
# COMPACT_ATOMS: atom_id res chain seq x y z
N PRO A 1 -5.78 12.04 10.40
CA PRO A 1 -5.93 12.87 9.19
C PRO A 1 -4.68 13.71 8.95
N GLY A 2 -3.85 13.31 8.00
CA GLY A 2 -2.77 14.16 7.51
C GLY A 2 -3.37 15.30 6.69
N GLY A 3 -3.01 16.55 6.99
CA GLY A 3 -3.45 17.69 6.19
C GLY A 3 -3.02 17.56 4.72
N ARG A 4 -3.74 18.23 3.81
CA ARG A 4 -3.34 18.30 2.40
C ARG A 4 -1.95 18.91 2.28
N VAL A 5 -1.18 18.38 1.33
CA VAL A 5 0.19 18.79 1.03
C VAL A 5 0.21 19.31 -0.41
N SER A 6 0.98 20.38 -0.69
CA SER A 6 1.15 20.85 -2.08
C SER A 6 2.10 19.92 -2.85
N ARG A 7 2.13 20.05 -4.18
CA ARG A 7 3.06 19.26 -5.01
C ARG A 7 4.51 19.61 -4.66
N GLU A 8 4.80 20.90 -4.51
CA GLU A 8 6.14 21.40 -4.15
C GLU A 8 6.58 20.85 -2.79
N GLU A 9 5.68 20.86 -1.80
CA GLU A 9 5.96 20.35 -0.47
C GLU A 9 6.15 18.83 -0.47
N LEU A 10 5.42 18.08 -1.30
CA LEU A 10 5.64 16.64 -1.46
C LEU A 10 7.03 16.36 -2.04
N LEU A 11 7.43 17.07 -3.10
CA LEU A 11 8.74 16.91 -3.73
C LEU A 11 9.86 17.28 -2.74
N ALA A 12 9.73 18.41 -2.05
CA ALA A 12 10.71 18.88 -1.06
C ALA A 12 10.89 17.87 0.10
N ARG A 13 9.79 17.34 0.64
CA ARG A 13 9.84 16.42 1.80
C ARG A 13 10.24 15.00 1.44
N SER A 14 9.92 14.52 0.24
CA SER A 14 10.28 13.18 -0.20
C SER A 14 11.68 13.12 -0.83
N GLY A 15 12.17 14.25 -1.35
CA GLY A 15 13.38 14.32 -2.18
C GLY A 15 13.20 13.66 -3.55
N LEU A 16 11.96 13.32 -3.94
CA LEU A 16 11.64 12.75 -5.24
C LEU A 16 11.70 13.85 -6.31
N ASP A 17 12.19 13.55 -7.51
CA ASP A 17 12.16 14.50 -8.61
C ASP A 17 10.77 14.56 -9.29
N PRO A 18 10.46 15.64 -10.04
CA PRO A 18 9.15 15.81 -10.68
C PRO A 18 8.79 14.74 -11.71
N THR A 19 9.77 14.14 -12.39
CA THR A 19 9.57 13.09 -13.40
C THR A 19 9.20 11.77 -12.72
N ALA A 20 9.94 11.39 -11.69
CA ALA A 20 9.61 10.21 -10.89
C ALA A 20 8.23 10.34 -10.21
N LEU A 21 7.84 11.54 -9.75
CA LEU A 21 6.48 11.77 -9.27
C LEU A 21 5.42 11.50 -10.36
N ALA A 22 5.65 12.00 -11.58
CA ALA A 22 4.72 11.78 -12.69
C ALA A 22 4.58 10.28 -13.04
N GLU A 23 5.65 9.50 -12.94
CA GLU A 23 5.59 8.05 -13.13
C GLU A 23 4.83 7.34 -12.00
N LEU A 24 5.04 7.74 -10.73
CA LEU A 24 4.27 7.20 -9.60
C LEU A 24 2.78 7.50 -9.75
N GLU A 25 2.44 8.68 -10.25
CA GLU A 25 1.07 9.07 -10.57
C GLU A 25 0.49 8.24 -11.71
N GLN A 26 1.24 8.09 -12.81
CA GLN A 26 0.84 7.30 -13.97
C GLN A 26 0.59 5.83 -13.61
N HIS A 27 1.40 5.28 -12.71
CA HIS A 27 1.26 3.90 -12.23
C HIS A 27 0.27 3.75 -11.07
N GLY A 28 -0.33 4.86 -10.62
CA GLY A 28 -1.38 4.87 -9.59
C GLY A 28 -0.86 4.62 -8.18
N LEU A 29 0.44 4.77 -7.93
CA LEU A 29 1.00 4.69 -6.58
C LEU A 29 0.65 5.91 -5.75
N ILE A 30 0.55 7.08 -6.38
CA ILE A 30 0.12 8.33 -5.78
C ILE A 30 -1.04 8.88 -6.60
N ARG A 31 -2.06 9.44 -5.94
CA ARG A 31 -3.17 10.10 -6.63
C ARG A 31 -2.79 11.55 -6.97
N PRO A 32 -2.85 11.97 -8.25
CA PRO A 32 -2.55 13.34 -8.64
C PRO A 32 -3.44 14.36 -7.92
N GLY A 33 -2.85 15.47 -7.45
CA GLY A 33 -3.59 16.58 -6.82
C GLY A 33 -4.26 16.28 -5.48
N ALA A 34 -4.09 15.07 -4.93
CA ALA A 34 -4.62 14.65 -3.65
C ALA A 34 -3.48 14.12 -2.77
N TYR A 35 -2.50 14.98 -2.48
CA TYR A 35 -1.37 14.62 -1.63
C TYR A 35 -1.67 14.86 -0.16
N ASP A 36 -1.28 13.90 0.65
CA ASP A 36 -1.32 13.95 2.10
C ASP A 36 0.00 13.40 2.67
N GLN A 37 0.02 13.11 3.96
CA GLN A 37 1.20 12.58 4.63
C GLN A 37 1.60 11.19 4.13
N ASP A 38 0.65 10.37 3.70
CA ASP A 38 0.95 9.04 3.18
C ASP A 38 1.49 9.12 1.75
N ALA A 39 1.00 10.05 0.92
CA ALA A 39 1.60 10.35 -0.37
C ALA A 39 3.09 10.74 -0.25
N VAL A 40 3.44 11.55 0.75
CA VAL A 40 4.86 11.91 1.04
C VAL A 40 5.68 10.67 1.42
N ARG A 41 5.13 9.79 2.27
CA ARG A 41 5.82 8.55 2.68
C ARG A 41 5.99 7.57 1.51
N ILE A 42 4.99 7.43 0.65
CA ILE A 42 5.05 6.62 -0.57
C ILE A 42 6.14 7.17 -1.49
N ALA A 43 6.17 8.48 -1.74
CA ALA A 43 7.18 9.12 -2.58
C ALA A 43 8.60 8.92 -2.02
N ALA A 44 8.80 9.14 -0.71
CA ALA A 44 10.10 8.95 -0.06
C ALA A 44 10.56 7.48 -0.12
N THR A 45 9.64 6.54 0.07
CA THR A 45 9.93 5.09 -0.02
C THR A 45 10.27 4.68 -1.45
N ALA A 46 9.52 5.18 -2.44
CA ALA A 46 9.80 4.93 -3.85
C ALA A 46 11.17 5.47 -4.28
N ARG A 47 11.55 6.65 -3.80
CA ARG A 47 12.90 7.20 -3.99
C ARG A 47 13.97 6.26 -3.42
N ALA A 48 13.82 5.83 -2.17
CA ALA A 48 14.79 4.91 -1.55
C ALA A 48 14.88 3.56 -2.29
N LEU A 49 13.76 3.07 -2.84
CA LEU A 49 13.76 1.87 -3.69
C LEU A 49 14.50 2.11 -5.02
N ALA A 50 14.40 3.32 -5.60
CA ALA A 50 15.14 3.68 -6.80
C ALA A 50 16.66 3.70 -6.57
N ASP A 51 17.14 4.05 -5.37
CA ASP A 51 18.56 3.93 -4.99
C ASP A 51 19.07 2.47 -5.04
N HIS A 52 18.16 1.50 -5.03
CA HIS A 52 18.43 0.06 -5.19
C HIS A 52 18.05 -0.49 -6.59
N GLY A 53 17.75 0.38 -7.56
CA GLY A 53 17.39 0.00 -8.93
C GLY A 53 15.91 -0.34 -9.15
N LEU A 54 15.05 -0.13 -8.15
CA LEU A 54 13.60 -0.37 -8.26
C LEU A 54 12.85 0.91 -8.64
N GLU A 55 12.87 1.23 -9.93
CA GLU A 55 12.11 2.33 -10.54
C GLU A 55 10.57 2.18 -10.42
N PRO A 56 9.79 3.29 -10.55
CA PRO A 56 8.33 3.30 -10.49
C PRO A 56 7.61 2.20 -11.30
N ARG A 57 8.12 1.88 -12.50
CA ARG A 57 7.57 0.81 -13.35
C ARG A 57 7.56 -0.57 -12.67
N HIS A 58 8.58 -0.86 -11.85
CA HIS A 58 8.69 -2.10 -11.08
C HIS A 58 7.72 -2.12 -9.89
N LEU A 59 7.37 -0.93 -9.38
CA LEU A 59 6.50 -0.79 -8.22
C LEU A 59 5.01 -1.05 -8.55
N ARG A 60 4.65 -1.12 -9.84
CA ARG A 60 3.30 -1.50 -10.29
C ARG A 60 2.83 -2.86 -9.72
N ALA A 61 3.76 -3.80 -9.49
CA ALA A 61 3.44 -5.08 -8.86
C ALA A 61 2.94 -4.92 -7.41
N PHE A 62 3.55 -4.01 -6.64
CA PHE A 62 3.13 -3.67 -5.28
C PHE A 62 1.75 -3.03 -5.27
N ARG A 63 1.50 -2.07 -6.18
CA ARG A 63 0.18 -1.46 -6.37
C ARG A 63 -0.89 -2.51 -6.68
N SER A 64 -0.58 -3.44 -7.59
CA SER A 64 -1.51 -4.51 -7.98
C SER A 64 -1.81 -5.48 -6.83
N ALA A 65 -0.83 -5.76 -5.96
CA ALA A 65 -1.03 -6.57 -4.76
C ALA A 65 -1.92 -5.86 -3.74
N ALA A 66 -1.65 -4.58 -3.47
CA ALA A 66 -2.46 -3.76 -2.58
C ALA A 66 -3.92 -3.68 -3.05
N ASP A 67 -4.17 -3.49 -4.35
CA ASP A 67 -5.54 -3.45 -4.89
C ASP A 67 -6.31 -4.74 -4.69
N ARG A 68 -5.64 -5.89 -4.83
CA ARG A 68 -6.26 -7.19 -4.55
C ARG A 68 -6.62 -7.34 -3.08
N GLU A 69 -5.73 -6.92 -2.18
CA GLU A 69 -5.97 -6.99 -0.74
C GLU A 69 -7.10 -6.06 -0.30
N VAL A 70 -7.13 -4.83 -0.81
CA VAL A 70 -8.23 -3.88 -0.59
C VAL A 70 -9.54 -4.45 -1.11
N GLY A 71 -9.56 -4.96 -2.34
CA GLY A 71 -10.77 -5.55 -2.94
C GLY A 71 -11.33 -6.74 -2.14
N LEU A 72 -10.45 -7.60 -1.59
CA LEU A 72 -10.87 -8.71 -0.73
C LEU A 72 -11.52 -8.21 0.58
N VAL A 73 -10.93 -7.20 1.22
CA VAL A 73 -11.48 -6.59 2.43
C VAL A 73 -12.83 -5.93 2.10
N GLU A 74 -12.92 -5.15 1.03
CA GLU A 74 -14.17 -4.52 0.58
C GLU A 74 -15.29 -5.53 0.35
N GLN A 75 -15.03 -6.65 -0.32
CA GLN A 75 -16.03 -7.69 -0.53
C GLN A 75 -16.51 -8.32 0.79
N ALA A 76 -15.60 -8.59 1.72
CA ALA A 76 -15.96 -9.14 3.04
C ALA A 76 -16.83 -8.17 3.85
N VAL A 77 -16.55 -6.87 3.76
CA VAL A 77 -17.34 -5.82 4.40
C VAL A 77 -18.74 -5.73 3.79
N LEU A 78 -18.84 -5.69 2.46
CA LEU A 78 -20.12 -5.63 1.75
C LEU A 78 -21.00 -6.85 2.05
N HIS A 79 -20.40 -8.04 2.15
CA HIS A 79 -21.11 -9.25 2.53
C HIS A 79 -21.73 -9.13 3.94
N ARG A 80 -20.94 -8.69 4.93
CA ARG A 80 -21.42 -8.50 6.31
C ARG A 80 -22.51 -7.45 6.44
N GLN A 81 -22.41 -6.35 5.70
CA GLN A 81 -23.45 -5.31 5.67
C GLN A 81 -24.79 -5.85 5.12
N ARG A 82 -24.74 -6.76 4.14
CA ARG A 82 -25.95 -7.39 3.57
C ARG A 82 -26.62 -8.35 4.55
N GLU A 83 -25.83 -9.10 5.33
CA GLU A 83 -26.31 -10.04 6.35
C GLU A 83 -26.83 -9.32 7.60
N GLY A 84 -26.17 -8.24 8.03
CA GLY A 84 -26.47 -7.49 9.24
C GLY A 84 -27.52 -6.38 9.07
N ARG A 85 -28.76 -6.69 8.69
CA ARG A 85 -29.87 -5.69 8.66
C ARG A 85 -30.59 -5.51 10.00
N ALA A 86 -29.85 -5.32 11.10
CA ALA A 86 -30.41 -5.02 12.42
C ALA A 86 -29.87 -3.70 12.99
N ARG A 87 -30.71 -2.92 13.68
CA ARG A 87 -30.32 -1.63 14.28
C ARG A 87 -29.18 -1.84 15.29
N GLY A 88 -28.07 -1.11 15.15
CA GLY A 88 -26.85 -1.26 15.96
C GLY A 88 -25.69 -2.02 15.30
N ALA A 89 -25.86 -2.53 14.07
CA ALA A 89 -24.84 -3.28 13.34
C ALA A 89 -23.70 -2.41 12.75
N ALA A 90 -23.89 -1.10 12.57
CA ALA A 90 -22.92 -0.23 11.90
C ALA A 90 -21.56 -0.16 12.62
N GLY A 91 -21.56 0.05 13.94
CA GLY A 91 -20.31 0.10 14.71
C GLY A 91 -19.55 -1.23 14.75
N LYS A 92 -20.28 -2.36 14.76
CA LYS A 92 -19.68 -3.71 14.66
C LYS A 92 -19.13 -3.99 13.27
N ALA A 93 -19.76 -3.47 12.22
CA ALA A 93 -19.26 -3.58 10.86
C ALA A 93 -17.94 -2.80 10.70
N ASP A 94 -17.87 -1.56 11.22
CA ASP A 94 -16.65 -0.74 11.17
C ASP A 94 -15.47 -1.36 11.92
N GLU A 95 -15.71 -1.97 13.08
CA GLU A 95 -14.66 -2.69 13.83
C GLU A 95 -14.15 -3.90 13.04
N ALA A 96 -15.07 -4.69 12.47
CA ALA A 96 -14.72 -5.84 11.65
C ALA A 96 -13.94 -5.44 10.37
N VAL A 97 -14.22 -4.26 9.79
CA VAL A 97 -13.44 -3.72 8.66
C VAL A 97 -12.00 -3.46 9.09
N ARG A 98 -11.80 -2.79 10.24
CA ARG A 98 -10.46 -2.47 10.76
C ARG A 98 -9.67 -3.73 11.09
N GLU A 99 -10.31 -4.70 11.72
CA GLU A 99 -9.71 -6.00 12.04
C GLU A 99 -9.29 -6.74 10.77
N LEU A 100 -10.18 -6.85 9.77
CA LEU A 100 -9.85 -7.48 8.49
C LEU A 100 -8.69 -6.77 7.77
N ALA A 101 -8.69 -5.44 7.73
CA ALA A 101 -7.60 -4.68 7.12
C ALA A 101 -6.26 -4.94 7.84
N ALA A 102 -6.25 -4.96 9.17
CA ALA A 102 -5.05 -5.25 9.95
C ALA A 102 -4.53 -6.69 9.74
N LEU A 103 -5.43 -7.67 9.68
CA LEU A 103 -5.08 -9.07 9.40
C LEU A 103 -4.52 -9.23 7.98
N SER A 104 -5.11 -8.57 6.97
CA SER A 104 -4.60 -8.62 5.60
C SER A 104 -3.18 -8.06 5.49
N VAL A 105 -2.90 -6.90 6.09
CA VAL A 105 -1.53 -6.32 6.12
C VAL A 105 -0.54 -7.23 6.85
N THR A 106 -0.98 -7.85 7.94
CA THR A 106 -0.17 -8.82 8.70
C THR A 106 0.18 -10.03 7.85
N LEU A 107 -0.82 -10.63 7.18
CA LEU A 107 -0.64 -11.78 6.31
C LEU A 107 0.30 -11.45 5.15
N HIS A 108 0.10 -10.31 4.47
CA HIS A 108 0.99 -9.84 3.40
C HIS A 108 2.44 -9.78 3.87
N THR A 109 2.67 -9.11 5.00
CA THR A 109 4.02 -8.94 5.56
C THR A 109 4.66 -10.29 5.89
N LEU A 110 3.90 -11.24 6.45
CA LEU A 110 4.39 -12.58 6.77
C LEU A 110 4.74 -13.37 5.51
N LEU A 111 3.89 -13.33 4.48
CA LEU A 111 4.13 -14.02 3.20
C LEU A 111 5.38 -13.48 2.49
N VAL A 112 5.56 -12.15 2.45
CA VAL A 112 6.79 -11.53 1.93
C VAL A 112 8.01 -11.98 2.72
N LYS A 113 7.94 -11.98 4.05
CA LYS A 113 9.04 -12.45 4.92
C LYS A 113 9.39 -13.92 4.74
N VAL A 114 8.41 -14.78 4.46
CA VAL A 114 8.66 -16.19 4.12
C VAL A 114 9.37 -16.28 2.78
N GLY A 115 8.83 -15.67 1.73
CA GLY A 115 9.44 -15.73 0.39
C GLY A 115 10.85 -15.16 0.32
N LEU A 116 11.15 -14.07 1.05
CA LEU A 116 12.51 -13.53 1.14
C LEU A 116 13.49 -14.47 1.86
N ARG A 117 13.03 -15.21 2.89
CA ARG A 117 13.85 -16.23 3.55
C ARG A 117 14.19 -17.38 2.61
N ASP A 118 13.26 -17.78 1.74
CA ASP A 118 13.50 -18.85 0.76
C ASP A 118 14.54 -18.43 -0.30
N ILE A 119 14.51 -17.16 -0.74
CA ILE A 119 15.53 -16.60 -1.65
C ILE A 119 16.90 -16.53 -0.96
N ALA A 120 16.96 -16.14 0.32
CA ALA A 120 18.20 -16.10 1.08
C ALA A 120 18.74 -17.52 1.34
N GLY A 121 17.88 -18.48 1.70
CA GLY A 121 18.24 -19.87 1.98
C GLY A 121 18.70 -20.63 0.74
N SER A 122 18.04 -20.43 -0.41
CA SER A 122 18.44 -21.04 -1.68
C SER A 122 19.81 -20.55 -2.19
N ARG A 123 20.24 -19.35 -1.80
CA ARG A 123 21.57 -18.81 -2.11
C ARG A 123 22.68 -19.32 -1.18
N ILE A 124 22.34 -19.97 -0.07
CA ILE A 124 23.29 -20.39 1.00
C ILE A 124 23.49 -21.92 1.05
N SER A 125 22.83 -22.71 0.20
CA SER A 125 23.11 -24.16 0.07
C SER A 125 24.02 -24.48 -1.13
N PRO A 126 25.33 -24.71 -0.90
CA PRO A 126 26.26 -25.23 -1.92
C PRO A 126 26.50 -26.76 -1.83
N TRP A 127 25.57 -27.55 -1.27
CA TRP A 127 25.72 -29.01 -1.16
C TRP A 127 24.65 -29.76 -1.95
#